data_AF-A0A1H0X0K4-F1
#
_entry.id   AF-A0A1H0X0K4-F1
#
_cell.length_a   1.000
_cell.length_b   1.000
_cell.length_c   1.000
_cell.angle_alpha   90.00
_cell.angle_beta   90.00
_cell.angle_gamma   90.00
#
_symmetry.space_group_name_H-M   'P 1'
#
loop_
_entity.id
_entity.type
_entity.pdbx_description
1 polymer ?
#
loop_
_entity_poly.entity_id
_entity_poly.type
_entity_poly.pdbx_seq_one_letter_code
_entity_poly.pdbx_strand_id
1 'polypeptide(L)'
;MNNENNVLWGAFFGFVLGLLVSKVYLSWAILYRTEGTVYSGENGWRDGILSTPLWVRATDHPLGFTIGVITIFILIGILFIRYLSNNTKDKNPDI
;
A
#
# COMPACT_ATOMS: atom_id res chain seq x y z
N MET A 1 -27.03 0.23 -7.66
CA MET A 1 -25.69 0.31 -8.31
C MET A 1 -25.21 -1.11 -8.55
N ASN A 2 -24.80 -1.44 -9.79
CA ASN A 2 -24.30 -2.79 -10.11
C ASN A 2 -23.09 -3.15 -9.25
N ASN A 3 -23.02 -4.40 -8.80
CA ASN A 3 -21.95 -4.88 -7.91
C ASN A 3 -20.55 -4.67 -8.53
N GLU A 4 -20.46 -4.78 -9.87
CA GLU A 4 -19.25 -4.51 -10.65
C GLU A 4 -18.77 -3.06 -10.53
N ASN A 5 -19.69 -2.09 -10.55
CA ASN A 5 -19.34 -0.67 -10.41
C ASN A 5 -18.76 -0.39 -9.02
N ASN A 6 -19.29 -1.02 -7.98
CA ASN A 6 -18.78 -0.86 -6.61
C ASN A 6 -17.36 -1.43 -6.48
N VAL A 7 -17.10 -2.58 -7.10
CA VAL A 7 -15.76 -3.19 -7.10
C VAL A 7 -14.75 -2.32 -7.86
N LEU A 8 -15.16 -1.73 -8.99
CA LEU A 8 -14.35 -0.77 -9.72
C LEU A 8 -14.01 0.47 -8.88
N TRP A 9 -14.98 1.00 -8.13
CA TRP A 9 -14.73 2.09 -7.19
C TRP A 9 -13.75 1.69 -6.08
N GLY A 10 -13.89 0.49 -5.51
CA GLY A 10 -12.94 -0.04 -4.53
C GLY A 10 -11.51 -0.12 -5.08
N ALA A 11 -11.35 -0.62 -6.30
CA ALA A 11 -10.06 -0.66 -6.98
C ALA A 11 -9.50 0.75 -7.25
N PHE A 12 -10.34 1.69 -7.69
CA PHE A 12 -9.93 3.07 -7.96
C PHE A 12 -9.45 3.78 -6.68
N PHE A 13 -10.19 3.69 -5.57
CA PHE A 13 -9.76 4.27 -4.30
C PHE A 13 -8.51 3.59 -3.75
N GLY A 14 -8.40 2.27 -3.90
CA GLY A 14 -7.18 1.52 -3.58
C GLY A 14 -5.97 2.02 -4.38
N PHE A 15 -6.13 2.26 -5.68
CA PHE A 15 -5.08 2.81 -6.53
C PHE A 15 -4.62 4.21 -6.06
N VAL A 16 -5.57 5.13 -5.80
CA VAL A 16 -5.26 6.49 -5.34
C VAL A 16 -4.54 6.46 -3.99
N LEU A 17 -5.03 5.66 -3.04
CA LEU A 17 -4.39 5.50 -1.73
C LEU A 17 -3.00 4.88 -1.84
N GLY A 18 -2.85 3.83 -2.66
CA GLY A 18 -1.55 3.18 -2.89
C GLY A 18 -0.53 4.15 -3.51
N LEU A 19 -0.96 5.00 -4.44
CA LEU A 19 -0.12 6.06 -4.99
C LEU A 19 0.34 7.04 -3.90
N LEU A 20 -0.59 7.56 -3.09
CA LEU A 20 -0.29 8.50 -2.02
C LEU A 20 0.69 7.90 -1.00
N VAL A 21 0.40 6.70 -0.50
CA VAL A 21 1.24 5.99 0.46
C VAL A 21 2.63 5.73 -0.10
N SER A 22 2.71 5.27 -1.36
CA SER A 22 4.01 5.02 -2.00
C SER A 22 4.83 6.29 -2.12
N LYS A 23 4.21 7.44 -2.47
CA LYS A 23 4.90 8.73 -2.61
C LYS A 23 5.39 9.26 -1.27
N VAL A 24 4.56 9.22 -0.24
CA VAL A 24 4.94 9.65 1.11
C VAL A 24 6.11 8.82 1.62
N TYR A 25 6.03 7.49 1.48
CA TYR A 25 7.12 6.61 1.90
C TYR A 25 8.40 6.82 1.10
N LEU A 26 8.29 6.99 -0.22
CA LEU A 26 9.46 7.20 -1.09
C LEU A 26 10.18 8.51 -0.74
N SER A 27 9.44 9.60 -0.51
CA SER A 27 10.01 10.87 -0.07
C SER A 27 10.74 10.74 1.26
N TRP A 28 10.13 10.07 2.24
CA TRP A 28 10.78 9.79 3.52
C TRP A 28 12.03 8.91 3.35
N ALA A 29 11.96 7.86 2.53
CA ALA A 29 13.06 6.93 2.31
C ALA A 29 14.26 7.59 1.61
N ILE A 30 14.01 8.48 0.65
CA ILE A 30 15.05 9.27 -0.02
C ILE A 30 15.74 10.18 1.00
N LEU A 31 14.96 10.97 1.75
CA LEU A 31 15.50 11.89 2.76
C LEU A 31 16.28 11.15 3.85
N TYR A 32 15.75 10.00 4.29
CA TYR A 32 16.43 9.15 5.25
C TYR A 32 17.76 8.62 4.71
N ARG A 33 17.81 8.21 3.43
CA ARG A 33 19.05 7.73 2.80
C ARG A 33 20.09 8.82 2.60
N THR A 34 19.68 10.04 2.24
CA THR A 34 20.60 11.16 1.95
C THR A 34 21.16 11.80 3.21
N GLU A 35 20.31 12.00 4.22
CA GLU A 35 20.65 12.83 5.39
C GLU A 35 20.40 12.10 6.71
N GLY A 36 19.37 11.24 6.74
CA GLY A 36 18.90 10.58 7.97
C GLY A 36 19.80 9.47 8.52
N THR A 37 20.63 8.83 7.68
CA THR A 37 21.43 7.66 8.10
C THR A 37 22.44 8.00 9.19
N VAL A 38 23.03 9.20 9.16
CA VAL A 38 23.99 9.70 10.17
C VAL A 38 23.35 9.81 11.55
N TYR A 39 22.04 10.07 11.61
CA TYR A 39 21.30 10.22 12.86
C TYR A 39 20.74 8.90 13.42
N SER A 40 20.90 7.78 12.70
CA SER A 40 20.24 6.52 13.06
C SER A 40 21.03 5.56 13.95
N GLY A 41 22.27 5.91 14.33
CA GLY A 41 23.13 5.08 15.18
C GLY A 41 23.69 3.83 14.48
N GLU A 42 24.52 3.05 15.19
CA GLU A 42 25.20 1.85 14.65
C GLU A 42 24.22 0.79 14.11
N ASN A 43 23.03 0.69 14.71
CA ASN A 43 21.99 -0.30 14.41
C ASN A 43 20.67 0.39 14.01
N GLY A 44 20.69 1.29 13.02
CA GLY A 44 19.48 2.00 12.56
C GLY A 44 18.37 1.07 12.04
N TRP A 45 17.56 1.50 11.08
CA TRP A 45 16.54 0.63 10.44
C TRP A 45 17.13 -0.51 9.57
N ARG A 46 18.33 -0.98 9.90
CA ARG A 46 19.12 -2.04 9.26
C ARG A 46 18.88 -3.42 9.86
N ASP A 47 18.58 -3.53 11.16
CA ASP A 47 18.45 -4.81 11.87
C ASP A 47 17.05 -5.45 11.74
N GLY A 48 16.46 -5.34 10.55
CA GLY A 48 15.18 -5.97 10.25
C GLY A 48 15.31 -7.46 9.89
N ILE A 49 14.19 -8.18 9.96
CA ILE A 49 14.07 -9.58 9.46
C ILE A 49 14.49 -9.71 7.99
N LEU A 50 14.42 -8.62 7.22
CA LEU A 50 14.87 -8.57 5.84
C LEU A 50 16.37 -8.24 5.74
N SER A 51 17.09 -9.04 4.95
CA SER A 51 18.49 -8.80 4.58
C SER A 51 18.71 -7.46 3.87
N THR A 52 17.67 -6.86 3.31
CA THR A 52 17.70 -5.51 2.73
C THR A 52 16.54 -4.68 3.30
N PRO A 53 16.82 -3.55 3.97
CA PRO A 53 15.78 -2.69 4.50
C PRO A 53 14.83 -2.18 3.44
N LEU A 54 13.56 -1.99 3.80
CA LEU A 54 12.52 -1.59 2.86
C LEU A 54 12.81 -0.23 2.20
N TRP A 55 13.37 0.72 2.95
CA TRP A 55 13.74 2.04 2.43
C TRP A 55 14.88 1.97 1.40
N VAL A 56 15.79 1.00 1.53
CA VAL A 56 16.84 0.73 0.52
C VAL A 56 16.19 0.22 -0.76
N ARG A 57 15.34 -0.80 -0.66
CA ARG A 57 14.63 -1.35 -1.82
C ARG A 57 13.72 -0.32 -2.49
N ALA A 58 13.05 0.51 -1.71
CA ALA A 58 12.20 1.58 -2.22
C ALA A 58 13.01 2.62 -3.01
N THR A 59 14.23 2.94 -2.58
CA THR A 59 15.08 3.93 -3.25
C THR A 59 15.88 3.37 -4.42
N ASP A 60 16.31 2.10 -4.38
CA ASP A 60 17.00 1.45 -5.50
C ASP A 60 16.04 1.10 -6.66
N HIS A 61 14.80 0.74 -6.34
CA HIS A 61 13.78 0.35 -7.31
C HIS A 61 12.46 1.10 -7.09
N PRO A 62 12.44 2.44 -7.29
CA PRO A 62 11.30 3.29 -6.95
C PRO A 62 10.03 2.91 -7.72
N LEU A 63 10.14 2.59 -9.00
CA LEU A 63 9.00 2.15 -9.81
C LEU A 63 8.44 0.80 -9.33
N GLY A 64 9.31 -0.17 -9.08
CA GLY A 64 8.90 -1.50 -8.60
C GLY A 64 8.22 -1.43 -7.23
N PHE A 65 8.76 -0.62 -6.33
CA PHE A 65 8.15 -0.35 -5.02
C PHE A 65 6.78 0.30 -5.16
N THR A 66 6.66 1.36 -5.95
CA THR A 66 5.37 2.05 -6.18
C THR A 66 4.32 1.10 -6.76
N ILE A 67 4.67 0.32 -7.79
CA ILE A 67 3.74 -0.66 -8.39
C ILE A 67 3.32 -1.70 -7.36
N GLY A 68 4.25 -2.20 -6.54
CA GLY A 68 3.95 -3.17 -5.49
C GLY A 68 2.96 -2.63 -4.45
N VAL A 69 3.20 -1.42 -3.93
CA VAL A 69 2.30 -0.77 -2.97
C VAL A 69 0.92 -0.53 -3.58
N ILE A 70 0.86 0.01 -4.80
CA ILE A 70 -0.40 0.22 -5.52
C ILE A 70 -1.18 -1.09 -5.65
N THR A 71 -0.51 -2.17 -6.07
CA THR A 71 -1.14 -3.48 -6.25
C THR A 71 -1.76 -3.99 -4.94
N ILE A 72 -1.04 -3.87 -3.83
CA ILE A 72 -1.53 -4.25 -2.50
C ILE A 72 -2.80 -3.45 -2.14
N PHE A 73 -2.77 -2.13 -2.31
CA PHE A 73 -3.92 -1.29 -1.95
C PHE A 73 -5.13 -1.50 -2.88
N ILE A 74 -4.92 -1.78 -4.17
CA ILE A 74 -6.01 -2.20 -5.07
C ILE A 74 -6.66 -3.48 -4.57
N LEU A 75 -5.86 -4.50 -4.22
CA LEU A 75 -6.38 -5.76 -3.69
C LEU A 75 -7.17 -5.56 -2.40
N ILE A 76 -6.66 -4.73 -1.48
CA ILE A 76 -7.37 -4.37 -0.25
C ILE A 76 -8.69 -3.68 -0.57
N GLY A 77 -8.71 -2.71 -1.48
CA GLY A 77 -9.93 -2.00 -1.88
C GLY A 77 -10.99 -2.93 -2.48
N ILE A 78 -10.58 -3.86 -3.35
CA ILE A 78 -11.46 -4.87 -3.94
C ILE A 78 -12.03 -5.81 -2.86
N LEU A 79 -11.16 -6.33 -1.98
CA LEU A 79 -11.56 -7.23 -0.90
C LEU A 79 -12.51 -6.53 0.08
N PHE A 80 -12.28 -5.26 0.39
CA PHE A 80 -13.13 -4.46 1.26
C PHE A 80 -14.55 -4.32 0.71
N ILE A 81 -14.70 -3.99 -0.58
CA ILE A 81 -16.03 -3.90 -1.21
C ILE A 81 -16.72 -5.27 -1.26
N ARG A 82 -15.97 -6.34 -1.58
CA ARG A 82 -16.53 -7.70 -1.58
C ARG A 82 -17.01 -8.11 -0.20
N TYR A 83 -16.23 -7.80 0.84
CA TYR A 83 -16.60 -8.05 2.23
C TYR A 83 -17.88 -7.31 2.61
N LEU A 84 -17.99 -6.02 2.27
CA LEU A 84 -19.21 -5.26 2.52
C LEU A 84 -20.42 -5.84 1.77
N SER A 85 -20.27 -6.13 0.48
CA SER A 85 -21.36 -6.69 -0.33
C SER A 85 -21.87 -8.03 0.22
N ASN A 86 -20.97 -8.92 0.64
CA ASN A 86 -21.37 -10.22 1.18
C ASN A 86 -22.13 -10.08 2.51
N ASN A 87 -21.65 -9.20 3.40
CA ASN A 87 -22.34 -8.93 4.67
C ASN A 87 -23.70 -8.24 4.49
N THR A 88 -23.88 -7.43 3.45
CA THR A 88 -25.19 -6.83 3.15
C THR A 88 -26.20 -7.86 2.67
N LYS A 89 -25.77 -8.85 1.86
CA LYS A 89 -26.64 -9.94 1.38
C LYS A 89 -27.12 -10.85 2.51
N ASP A 90 -26.22 -11.21 3.42
CA ASP A 90 -26.56 -12.04 4.58
C ASP A 90 -27.63 -11.38 5.49
N LYS A 91 -27.60 -10.05 5.59
CA LYS A 91 -28.57 -9.29 6.37
C LYS A 91 -29.93 -9.10 5.70
N ASN A 92 -30.08 -9.43 4.41
CA ASN A 92 -31.35 -9.27 3.69
C ASN A 92 -31.53 -10.39 2.66
N PRO A 93 -31.85 -11.62 3.10
CA PRO A 93 -31.85 -12.81 2.26
C PRO A 93 -33.01 -12.87 1.25
N ASP A 94 -34.07 -12.07 1.43
CA ASP A 94 -35.36 -12.21 0.74
C ASP A 94 -35.65 -11.13 -0.32
N ILE A 95 -34.62 -10.42 -0.80
CA ILE A 95 -34.69 -9.54 -1.98
C ILE A 95 -33.70 -10.01 -3.05
#